data_AF-A0A8H5F9U7-F1
#
_entry.id   AF-A0A8H5F9U7-F1
#
_cell.length_a   1.000
_cell.length_b   1.000
_cell.length_c   1.000
_cell.angle_alpha   90.00
_cell.angle_beta   90.00
_cell.angle_gamma   90.00
#
_symmetry.space_group_name_H-M   'P 1'
#
loop_
_entity.id
_entity.type
_entity.pdbx_description
1 polymer ?
#
loop_
_entity_poly.entity_id
_entity_poly.type
_entity_poly.pdbx_seq_one_letter_code
_entity_poly.pdbx_strand_id
1 'polypeptide(L)'
;MFQQSVILYTLGMAHFVEYSSVEEIPDPLNMKKDEKPVGALILALQAVEYALKRWETGTYNKASNTADYFSFDNYGDVTEKRIQLTGTTKKLVSHFNPRATKFMQTAQGLKDEQWSHIFENATDFLVRSKKKRRGCTSGSSATTVVEADEDDESEQAVDSFTFASDDGPFGAD
;
A
#
# COMPACT_ATOMS: atom_id res chain seq x y z
N MET A 1 -8.55 13.98 -5.51
CA MET A 1 -7.71 12.91 -6.08
C MET A 1 -7.12 12.01 -5.00
N PHE A 2 -6.51 12.55 -3.94
CA PHE A 2 -5.83 11.76 -2.89
C PHE A 2 -6.73 11.03 -1.88
N GLN A 3 -8.04 11.28 -1.88
CA GLN A 3 -8.98 10.69 -0.90
C GLN A 3 -9.53 9.32 -1.31
N GLN A 4 -9.04 8.74 -2.41
CA GLN A 4 -9.55 7.46 -2.89
C GLN A 4 -9.11 6.34 -1.95
N SER A 5 -10.06 5.52 -1.48
CA SER A 5 -9.85 4.54 -0.39
C SER A 5 -8.63 3.64 -0.61
N VAL A 6 -8.40 3.19 -1.84
CA VAL A 6 -7.26 2.32 -2.17
C VAL A 6 -5.91 3.03 -2.03
N ILE A 7 -5.85 4.33 -2.33
CA ILE A 7 -4.64 5.15 -2.15
C ILE A 7 -4.34 5.31 -0.66
N LEU A 8 -5.37 5.60 0.14
CA LEU A 8 -5.24 5.76 1.60
C LEU A 8 -4.90 4.45 2.31
N TYR A 9 -5.51 3.35 1.87
CA TYR A 9 -5.13 2.00 2.31
C TYR A 9 -3.66 1.72 2.00
N THR A 10 -3.21 2.02 0.78
CA THR A 10 -1.81 1.82 0.37
C THR A 10 -0.86 2.67 1.21
N LEU A 11 -1.22 3.94 1.46
CA LEU A 11 -0.45 4.83 2.34
C LEU A 11 -0.35 4.27 3.77
N GLY A 12 -1.48 3.82 4.34
CA GLY A 12 -1.51 3.24 5.68
C GLY A 12 -0.65 1.98 5.79
N MET A 13 -0.72 1.10 4.80
CA MET A 13 0.03 -0.16 4.79
C MET A 13 1.51 -0.01 4.44
N ALA A 14 1.89 1.01 3.67
CA ALA A 14 3.27 1.20 3.23
C ALA A 14 4.07 2.14 4.14
N HIS A 15 3.42 3.12 4.76
CA HIS A 15 4.10 4.15 5.56
C HIS A 15 3.70 4.10 7.04
N PHE A 16 2.40 4.03 7.34
CA PHE A 16 1.97 4.07 8.75
C PHE A 16 2.16 2.74 9.49
N VAL A 17 2.40 1.65 8.76
CA VAL A 17 2.73 0.35 9.36
C VAL A 17 4.04 0.37 10.15
N GLU A 18 4.93 1.33 9.86
CA GLU A 18 6.22 1.46 10.54
C GLU A 18 6.07 1.94 11.99
N TYR A 19 4.93 2.57 12.34
CA TYR A 19 4.61 2.93 13.72
C TYR A 19 4.14 1.71 14.50
N SER A 20 4.67 1.54 15.72
CA SER A 20 4.39 0.36 16.54
C SER A 20 2.93 0.36 17.00
N SER A 21 2.40 1.54 17.29
CA SER A 21 1.02 1.77 17.70
C SER A 21 0.37 2.90 16.88
N VAL A 22 -0.96 2.97 16.90
CA VAL A 22 -1.70 4.07 16.25
C VAL A 22 -1.47 5.39 16.97
N GLU A 23 -1.25 5.35 18.28
CA GLU A 23 -0.99 6.51 19.13
C GLU A 23 0.36 7.17 18.82
N GLU A 24 1.30 6.44 18.21
CA GLU A 24 2.58 6.95 17.74
C GLU A 24 2.48 7.68 16.39
N ILE A 25 1.37 7.53 15.66
CA ILE A 25 1.18 8.23 14.38
C ILE A 25 1.02 9.73 14.68
N PRO A 26 1.89 10.61 14.14
CA PRO A 26 1.81 12.04 14.41
C PRO A 26 0.48 12.65 13.96
N ASP A 27 -0.05 13.57 14.77
CA ASP A 27 -1.20 14.38 14.38
C ASP A 27 -0.78 15.37 13.27
N PRO A 28 -1.38 15.29 12.06
CA PRO A 28 -1.01 16.14 10.93
C PRO A 28 -1.21 17.65 11.19
N LEU A 29 -2.02 18.04 12.19
CA LEU A 29 -2.20 19.44 12.57
C LEU A 29 -1.00 20.01 13.35
N ASN A 30 -0.25 19.15 14.03
CA ASN A 30 0.94 19.52 14.79
C ASN A 30 2.22 19.40 13.95
N MET A 31 2.13 18.83 12.74
CA MET A 31 3.26 18.66 11.83
C MET A 31 3.52 19.92 11.02
N LYS A 32 4.80 20.28 10.87
CA LYS A 32 5.19 21.30 9.90
C LYS A 32 4.92 20.81 8.48
N LYS A 33 4.74 21.73 7.54
CA LYS A 33 4.52 21.40 6.12
C LYS A 33 5.59 20.46 5.55
N ASP A 34 6.82 20.61 6.02
CA ASP A 34 8.01 19.90 5.54
C ASP A 34 8.11 18.49 6.14
N GLU A 35 7.41 18.23 7.26
CA GLU A 35 7.37 16.95 7.95
C GLU A 35 6.25 16.06 7.40
N LYS A 36 5.26 16.63 6.70
CA LYS A 36 4.15 15.89 6.12
C LYS A 36 4.68 14.88 5.08
N PRO A 37 4.19 13.63 5.06
CA PRO A 37 4.73 12.56 4.23
C PRO A 37 4.27 12.65 2.76
N VAL A 38 4.54 13.79 2.13
CA VAL A 38 4.18 14.10 0.74
C VAL A 38 4.75 13.06 -0.22
N GLY A 39 5.99 12.64 -0.03
CA GLY A 39 6.63 11.61 -0.84
C GLY A 39 5.92 10.26 -0.74
N ALA A 40 5.54 9.84 0.47
CA ALA A 40 4.82 8.59 0.68
C ALA A 40 3.43 8.63 0.02
N LEU A 41 2.72 9.77 0.09
CA LEU A 41 1.44 9.96 -0.57
C LEU A 41 1.55 9.87 -2.10
N ILE A 42 2.59 10.46 -2.69
CA ILE A 42 2.85 10.39 -4.14
C ILE A 42 3.16 8.94 -4.55
N LEU A 43 4.01 8.24 -3.79
CA LEU A 43 4.33 6.84 -4.04
C LEU A 43 3.10 5.93 -3.95
N ALA A 44 2.24 6.14 -2.94
CA ALA A 44 0.99 5.39 -2.82
C ALA A 44 0.09 5.61 -4.05
N LEU A 45 -0.02 6.85 -4.53
CA LEU A 45 -0.78 7.15 -5.75
C LEU A 45 -0.19 6.46 -6.99
N GLN A 46 1.13 6.51 -7.15
CA GLN A 46 1.81 5.84 -8.26
C GLN A 46 1.68 4.31 -8.21
N ALA A 47 1.70 3.72 -7.01
CA ALA A 47 1.50 2.29 -6.82
C ALA A 47 0.09 1.85 -7.24
N VAL A 48 -0.94 2.63 -6.89
CA VAL A 48 -2.32 2.39 -7.32
C VAL A 48 -2.45 2.57 -8.83
N GLU A 49 -1.86 3.63 -9.40
CA GLU A 49 -1.84 3.85 -10.85
C GLU A 49 -1.21 2.67 -11.59
N TYR A 50 -0.08 2.15 -11.09
CA TYR A 50 0.59 0.97 -11.64
C TYR A 50 -0.30 -0.27 -11.56
N ALA A 51 -0.90 -0.53 -10.39
CA ALA A 51 -1.79 -1.66 -10.21
C ALA A 51 -2.95 -1.61 -11.20
N LEU A 52 -3.63 -0.46 -11.34
CA LEU A 52 -4.75 -0.30 -12.28
C LEU A 52 -4.32 -0.52 -13.73
N LYS A 53 -3.17 0.00 -14.15
CA LYS A 53 -2.62 -0.23 -15.50
C LYS A 53 -2.34 -1.70 -15.77
N ARG A 54 -1.93 -2.47 -14.76
CA ARG A 54 -1.64 -3.89 -14.89
C ARG A 54 -2.89 -4.77 -14.88
N TRP A 55 -4.05 -4.21 -14.52
CA TRP A 55 -5.34 -4.89 -14.47
C TRP A 55 -6.36 -4.33 -15.48
N GLU A 56 -5.94 -3.48 -16.42
CA GLU A 56 -6.81 -2.76 -17.35
C GLU A 56 -7.74 -3.68 -18.16
N THR A 57 -7.27 -4.88 -18.52
CA THR A 57 -8.03 -5.87 -19.30
C THR A 57 -8.89 -6.80 -18.44
N GLY A 58 -9.00 -6.55 -17.14
CA GLY A 58 -9.63 -7.47 -16.17
C GLY A 58 -8.79 -8.71 -15.84
N THR A 59 -7.64 -8.86 -16.51
CA THR A 59 -6.64 -9.90 -16.24
C THR A 59 -5.32 -9.24 -15.88
N TYR A 60 -4.58 -9.85 -14.94
CA TYR A 60 -3.27 -9.34 -14.57
C TYR A 60 -2.26 -9.48 -15.71
N ASN A 61 -1.84 -8.36 -16.27
CA ASN A 61 -0.80 -8.29 -17.28
C ASN A 61 0.57 -8.15 -16.62
N LYS A 62 1.23 -9.28 -16.37
CA LYS A 62 2.57 -9.32 -15.75
C LYS A 62 3.58 -8.54 -16.61
N ALA A 63 4.36 -7.70 -15.96
CA ALA A 63 5.51 -7.04 -16.57
C ALA A 63 6.42 -8.05 -17.29
N SER A 64 6.63 -7.83 -18.59
CA SER A 64 7.46 -8.68 -19.45
C SER A 64 8.96 -8.39 -19.28
N ASN A 65 9.31 -7.22 -18.75
CA ASN A 65 10.67 -6.75 -18.55
C ASN A 65 10.85 -6.16 -17.14
N THR A 66 12.08 -6.17 -16.63
CA THR A 66 12.44 -5.53 -15.35
C THR A 66 12.24 -4.01 -15.38
N ALA A 67 12.39 -3.39 -16.56
CA ALA A 67 12.11 -1.97 -16.80
C ALA A 67 10.63 -1.59 -16.59
N ASP A 68 9.77 -2.59 -16.46
CA ASP A 68 8.33 -2.47 -16.39
C ASP A 68 7.78 -2.73 -14.98
N TYR A 69 8.66 -3.11 -14.03
CA TYR A 69 8.32 -3.29 -12.63
C TYR A 69 8.14 -1.95 -11.90
N PHE A 70 7.35 -1.97 -10.84
CA PHE A 70 7.25 -0.86 -9.90
C PHE A 70 8.54 -0.78 -9.07
N SER A 71 9.37 0.20 -9.38
CA SER A 71 10.63 0.49 -8.67
C SER A 71 10.88 2.00 -8.69
N PHE A 72 11.76 2.46 -7.80
CA PHE A 72 12.21 3.85 -7.79
C PHE A 72 12.77 4.28 -9.16
N ASP A 73 13.62 3.45 -9.76
CA ASP A 73 14.26 3.74 -11.06
C ASP A 73 13.25 3.87 -12.20
N ASN A 74 12.13 3.14 -12.12
CA ASN A 74 11.10 3.14 -13.17
C ASN A 74 9.98 4.16 -12.91
N TYR A 75 9.71 4.56 -11.67
CA TYR A 75 8.61 5.46 -11.30
C TYR A 75 9.05 6.84 -10.86
N GLY A 76 10.36 7.08 -10.77
CA GLY A 76 10.96 8.41 -10.67
C GLY A 76 10.80 9.23 -11.96
N ASP A 77 11.24 10.49 -11.91
CA ASP A 77 11.26 11.34 -13.09
C ASP A 77 12.33 10.87 -14.08
N VAL A 78 11.96 10.75 -15.36
CA VAL A 78 12.84 10.21 -16.40
C VAL A 78 13.01 11.21 -17.53
N THR A 79 14.22 11.31 -18.07
CA THR A 79 14.47 12.00 -19.33
C THR A 79 14.57 10.97 -20.45
N GLU A 80 13.56 10.94 -21.32
CA GLU A 80 13.47 9.99 -22.43
C GLU A 80 13.92 10.68 -23.73
N LYS A 81 14.77 10.02 -24.53
CA LYS A 81 15.09 10.50 -25.87
C LYS A 81 14.01 10.00 -26.83
N ARG A 82 13.27 10.91 -27.45
CA ARG A 82 12.24 10.61 -28.44
C ARG A 82 12.63 11.15 -29.80
N ILE A 83 12.34 10.39 -30.84
CA ILE A 83 12.50 10.87 -32.21
C ILE A 83 11.27 11.72 -32.51
N GLN A 84 11.45 13.02 -32.68
CA GLN A 84 10.43 13.90 -33.24
C GLN A 84 10.62 13.97 -34.76
N LEU A 85 9.53 13.77 -35.49
CA LEU A 85 9.45 14.04 -36.92
C LEU A 85 9.05 15.49 -37.11
N THR A 86 9.88 16.25 -37.81
CA THR A 86 9.55 17.61 -38.26
C THR A 86 9.64 17.61 -39.78
N GLY A 87 8.51 17.39 -40.45
CA GLY A 87 8.48 17.13 -41.90
C GLY A 87 9.18 15.81 -42.25
N THR A 88 10.12 15.84 -43.18
CA THR A 88 10.93 14.68 -43.60
C THR A 88 12.14 14.41 -42.69
N THR A 89 12.43 15.27 -41.72
CA THR A 89 13.64 15.15 -40.88
C THR A 89 13.31 14.49 -39.54
N LYS A 90 14.10 13.49 -39.16
CA LYS A 90 14.06 12.86 -37.83
C LYS A 90 15.06 13.55 -36.92
N LYS A 91 14.60 14.18 -35.85
CA LYS A 91 15.46 14.77 -34.81
C LYS A 91 15.30 14.01 -33.51
N LEU A 92 16.42 13.66 -32.87
CA LEU A 92 16.40 13.11 -31.52
C LEU A 92 16.24 14.27 -30.54
N VAL A 93 15.14 14.27 -29.80
CA VAL A 93 14.80 15.30 -28.81
C VAL A 93 14.73 14.66 -27.44
N SER A 94 15.29 15.34 -26.45
CA SER A 94 15.17 14.95 -25.06
C SER A 94 13.83 15.41 -24.51
N HIS A 95 13.02 14.49 -23.98
CA HIS A 95 11.71 14.75 -23.41
C HIS A 95 11.73 14.40 -21.92
N PHE A 96 11.52 15.39 -21.06
CA PHE A 96 11.39 15.19 -19.63
C PHE A 96 9.99 14.66 -19.29
N ASN A 97 9.93 13.55 -18.56
CA ASN A 97 8.69 12.90 -18.13
C ASN A 97 8.61 12.99 -16.59
N PRO A 98 7.91 14.00 -16.04
CA PRO A 98 7.81 14.23 -14.60
C PRO A 98 6.81 13.26 -13.94
N ARG A 99 7.14 11.98 -13.86
CA ARG A 99 6.25 10.93 -13.34
C ARG A 99 5.87 11.16 -11.88
N ALA A 100 6.79 11.64 -11.05
CA ALA A 100 6.57 11.95 -9.64
C ALA A 100 6.35 13.46 -9.43
N THR A 101 7.17 14.30 -10.08
CA THR A 101 7.13 15.76 -9.89
C THR A 101 5.79 16.38 -10.29
N LYS A 102 5.05 15.79 -11.25
CA LYS A 102 3.71 16.26 -11.64
C LYS A 102 2.72 16.29 -10.48
N PHE A 103 2.91 15.44 -9.45
CA PHE A 103 2.03 15.38 -8.29
C PHE A 103 2.48 16.29 -7.13
N MET A 104 3.72 16.80 -7.19
CA MET A 104 4.33 17.55 -6.09
C MET A 104 3.54 18.82 -5.77
N GLN A 105 3.15 19.59 -6.80
CA GLN A 105 2.40 20.84 -6.62
C GLN A 105 1.05 20.58 -5.94
N THR A 106 0.33 19.54 -6.37
CA THR A 106 -0.98 19.19 -5.82
C THR A 106 -0.86 18.66 -4.40
N ALA A 107 0.13 17.80 -4.12
CA ALA A 107 0.32 17.22 -2.80
C ALA A 107 0.81 18.27 -1.76
N GLN A 108 1.68 19.20 -2.15
CA GLN A 108 2.10 20.31 -1.31
C GLN A 108 1.03 21.39 -1.12
N GLY A 109 0.02 21.42 -1.99
CA GLY A 109 -1.13 22.32 -1.92
C GLY A 109 -2.28 21.83 -1.03
N LEU A 110 -2.16 20.64 -0.45
CA LEU A 110 -3.16 20.08 0.45
C LEU A 110 -3.27 20.91 1.74
N LYS A 111 -4.51 21.25 2.11
CA LYS A 111 -4.86 21.97 3.34
C LYS A 111 -4.80 21.03 4.54
N ASP A 112 -4.69 21.61 5.74
CA ASP A 112 -4.61 20.86 6.99
C ASP A 112 -5.82 19.93 7.20
N GLU A 113 -7.04 20.40 6.93
CA GLU A 113 -8.26 19.57 6.96
C GLU A 113 -8.15 18.32 6.06
N GLN A 114 -7.53 18.47 4.89
CA GLN A 114 -7.36 17.35 3.95
C GLN A 114 -6.31 16.38 4.46
N TRP A 115 -5.26 16.87 5.10
CA TRP A 115 -4.26 16.03 5.76
C TRP A 115 -4.85 15.28 6.96
N SER A 116 -5.66 15.92 7.79
CA SER A 116 -6.40 15.26 8.87
C SER A 116 -7.24 14.10 8.33
N HIS A 117 -8.03 14.35 7.28
CA HIS A 117 -8.84 13.30 6.66
C HIS A 117 -7.99 12.17 6.05
N ILE A 118 -6.84 12.48 5.43
CA ILE A 118 -5.93 11.47 4.89
C ILE A 118 -5.38 10.59 6.01
N PHE A 119 -4.92 11.19 7.12
CA PHE A 119 -4.33 10.48 8.24
C PHE A 119 -5.35 9.62 8.98
N GLU A 120 -6.54 10.17 9.24
CA GLU A 120 -7.65 9.44 9.87
C GLU A 120 -8.01 8.18 9.07
N ASN A 121 -8.28 8.32 7.78
CA ASN A 121 -8.67 7.18 6.94
C ASN A 121 -7.55 6.16 6.76
N ALA A 122 -6.30 6.62 6.54
CA ALA A 122 -5.16 5.70 6.40
C ALA A 122 -4.92 4.90 7.70
N THR A 123 -5.12 5.55 8.85
CA THR A 123 -5.05 4.91 10.17
C THR A 123 -6.19 3.92 10.37
N ASP A 124 -7.41 4.28 10.01
CA ASP A 124 -8.57 3.39 10.05
C ASP A 124 -8.36 2.13 9.23
N PHE A 125 -7.82 2.26 8.01
CA PHE A 125 -7.48 1.12 7.17
C PHE A 125 -6.42 0.22 7.82
N LEU A 126 -5.41 0.82 8.47
CA LEU A 126 -4.38 0.07 9.20
C LEU A 126 -4.96 -0.68 10.41
N VAL A 127 -5.87 -0.06 11.16
CA VAL A 127 -6.54 -0.70 12.31
C VAL A 127 -7.40 -1.86 11.84
N ARG A 128 -8.22 -1.66 10.81
CA ARG A 128 -9.08 -2.70 10.23
C ARG A 128 -8.25 -3.86 9.70
N SER A 129 -7.12 -3.59 9.04
CA SER A 129 -6.24 -4.64 8.52
C SER A 129 -5.55 -5.43 9.63
N LYS A 130 -5.08 -4.76 10.70
CA LYS A 130 -4.52 -5.42 11.90
C LYS A 130 -5.58 -6.29 12.61
N LYS A 131 -6.82 -5.82 12.73
CA LYS A 131 -7.94 -6.60 13.32
C LYS A 131 -8.25 -7.85 12.49
N LYS A 132 -8.34 -7.72 11.16
CA LYS A 132 -8.57 -8.85 10.24
C LYS A 132 -7.49 -9.93 10.39
N ARG A 133 -6.21 -9.52 10.52
CA ARG A 133 -5.08 -10.45 10.72
C ARG A 133 -5.12 -11.22 12.04
N ARG A 134 -5.61 -10.60 13.11
CA ARG A 134 -5.75 -11.27 14.43
C ARG A 134 -6.89 -12.31 14.43
N GLY A 135 -7.93 -12.11 13.61
CA GLY A 135 -9.03 -13.06 13.45
C GLY A 135 -8.65 -14.33 12.67
N CYS A 136 -7.63 -14.28 11.80
CA CYS A 136 -7.19 -15.42 11.00
C CYS A 136 -5.97 -16.17 11.58
N THR A 137 -5.63 -15.94 12.85
CA THR A 137 -4.53 -16.66 13.53
C THR A 137 -5.01 -17.99 14.12
N SER A 138 -5.67 -18.81 13.30
CA SER A 138 -5.88 -20.24 13.57
C SER A 138 -5.86 -21.00 12.24
N GLY A 139 -4.83 -21.83 12.03
CA GLY A 139 -4.80 -22.83 10.96
C GLY A 139 -4.17 -22.43 9.60
N SER A 140 -2.87 -22.70 9.46
CA SER A 140 -2.04 -22.99 8.27
C SER A 140 -2.45 -22.67 6.83
N SER A 141 -1.38 -22.33 6.09
CA SER A 141 -1.11 -22.49 4.64
C SER A 141 -1.70 -21.45 3.69
N ALA A 142 -0.78 -20.90 2.90
CA ALA A 142 -1.00 -19.91 1.87
C ALA A 142 -2.07 -20.33 0.86
N THR A 143 -3.16 -19.58 0.82
CA THR A 143 -3.84 -19.23 -0.42
C THR A 143 -4.56 -17.90 -0.21
N THR A 144 -4.28 -16.91 -1.05
CA THR A 144 -4.99 -15.63 -1.05
C THR A 144 -6.35 -15.83 -1.72
N VAL A 145 -7.40 -16.02 -0.92
CA VAL A 145 -8.79 -15.84 -1.39
C VAL A 145 -9.27 -14.49 -0.88
N VAL A 146 -9.60 -13.62 -1.84
CA VAL A 146 -10.41 -12.43 -1.60
C VAL A 146 -11.86 -12.92 -1.50
N GLU A 147 -12.35 -13.06 -0.28
CA GLU A 147 -13.78 -13.28 -0.02
C GLU A 147 -14.42 -11.96 0.40
N ALA A 148 -15.53 -11.67 -0.27
CA ALA A 148 -16.39 -10.50 -0.13
C ALA A 148 -17.25 -10.59 1.13
N ASP A 149 -17.75 -9.43 1.59
CA ASP A 149 -18.68 -9.28 2.71
C ASP A 149 -19.87 -10.23 2.63
N GLU A 150 -20.06 -11.04 3.68
CA GLU A 150 -21.37 -11.53 4.12
C GLU A 150 -21.41 -11.52 5.66
N ASP A 151 -22.41 -10.80 6.19
CA ASP A 151 -22.80 -10.79 7.61
C ASP A 151 -23.25 -12.19 8.05
N ASP A 152 -22.73 -12.71 9.17
CA ASP A 152 -23.45 -13.73 9.94
C ASP A 152 -23.02 -13.79 11.42
N GLU A 153 -24.00 -13.67 12.31
CA GLU A 153 -23.89 -13.91 13.75
C GLU A 153 -23.88 -15.42 14.00
N SER A 154 -22.90 -15.94 14.74
CA SER A 154 -23.09 -17.23 15.43
C SER A 154 -22.19 -17.41 16.65
N GLU A 155 -22.76 -18.18 17.57
CA GLU A 155 -22.56 -18.17 19.00
C GLU A 155 -21.29 -18.90 19.49
N GLN A 156 -20.88 -18.56 20.71
CA GLN A 156 -19.78 -19.16 21.44
C GLN A 156 -20.01 -20.65 21.70
N ALA A 157 -19.07 -21.50 21.28
CA ALA A 157 -18.87 -22.82 21.85
C ALA A 157 -17.53 -22.82 22.61
N VAL A 158 -17.61 -22.87 23.93
CA VAL A 158 -16.48 -23.14 24.82
C VAL A 158 -16.17 -24.63 24.74
N ASP A 159 -14.98 -25.00 24.28
CA ASP A 159 -14.54 -26.40 24.32
C ASP A 159 -13.36 -26.57 25.28
N SER A 160 -13.58 -27.43 26.27
CA SER A 160 -12.73 -27.70 27.41
C SER A 160 -11.64 -28.69 27.01
N PHE A 161 -10.40 -28.23 26.83
CA PHE A 161 -9.27 -29.10 26.53
C PHE A 161 -8.52 -29.51 27.80
N THR A 162 -8.68 -30.77 28.23
CA THR A 162 -7.92 -31.40 29.33
C THR A 162 -6.58 -31.94 28.82
N PHE A 163 -5.48 -31.56 29.50
CA PHE A 163 -4.12 -31.99 29.22
C PHE A 163 -3.81 -33.31 29.95
N ALA A 164 -3.46 -34.37 29.20
CA ALA A 164 -2.88 -35.59 29.76
C ALA A 164 -1.35 -35.52 29.58
N SER A 165 -0.61 -35.49 30.70
CA SER A 165 0.85 -35.62 30.72
C SER A 165 1.21 -37.11 30.57
N ASP A 166 1.96 -37.44 29.53
CA ASP A 166 2.56 -38.76 29.31
C ASP A 166 4.03 -38.72 29.78
N ASP A 167 4.29 -39.27 30.97
CA ASP A 167 5.63 -39.43 31.54
C ASP A 167 6.24 -40.77 31.07
N GLY A 168 7.14 -40.73 30.09
CA GLY A 168 7.96 -41.88 29.68
C GLY A 168 9.28 -41.95 30.48
N PRO A 169 9.67 -43.11 31.05
CA PRO A 169 10.90 -43.20 31.81
C PRO A 169 12.13 -43.41 30.91
N PHE A 170 13.16 -42.60 31.19
CA PHE A 170 14.54 -42.77 30.76
C PHE A 170 15.08 -44.15 31.18
N GLY A 171 15.81 -44.80 30.27
CA GLY A 171 16.50 -46.06 30.52
C GLY A 171 17.73 -45.92 31.43
N ALA A 172 18.07 -47.04 32.09
CA ALA A 172 19.39 -47.31 32.64
C ALA A 172 19.66 -48.83 32.58
N ASP A 173 20.86 -49.12 32.06
CA ASP A 173 21.65 -50.38 31.98
C ASP A 173 21.14 -51.57 31.16
#